data_AF-A0A354FTS9-F1
#
_entry.id   AF-A0A354FTS9-F1
#
_cell.length_a   1.000
_cell.length_b   1.000
_cell.length_c   1.000
_cell.angle_alpha   90.00
_cell.angle_beta   90.00
_cell.angle_gamma   90.00
#
_symmetry.space_group_name_H-M   'P 1'
#
loop_
_entity.id
_entity.type
_entity.pdbx_description
1 polymer ?
#
loop_
_entity_poly.entity_id
_entity_poly.type
_entity_poly.pdbx_seq_one_letter_code
_entity_poly.pdbx_strand_id
1 'polypeptide(L)'
;TGWTIDTEGPNHYTKGFRGNGKVPEVNWYPASERLKGVVIEAIQKMPAKGGTNWYPPLKMAFSMSPQPNIVYLLSDGEPTDADYVLEKMEEFNPEGVPIDTIAFELPGTPAGQLLMIAEETGGKFSMIYKGKRLVGGSAEDMTSSDYD
;
A
#
# COMPACT_ATOMS: atom_id res chain seq x y z
N THR A 1 12.23 4.07 -15.73
CA THR A 1 10.76 4.06 -15.74
C THR A 1 10.25 2.78 -15.13
N GLY A 2 9.25 2.88 -14.28
CA GLY A 2 8.60 1.77 -13.59
C GLY A 2 7.70 0.96 -14.51
N TRP A 3 7.00 0.02 -13.92
CA TRP A 3 5.88 -0.65 -14.58
C TRP A 3 4.76 0.38 -14.74
N THR A 4 4.30 0.57 -15.97
CA THR A 4 3.24 1.48 -16.32
C THR A 4 2.38 0.86 -17.40
N ILE A 5 1.26 1.50 -17.72
CA ILE A 5 0.37 1.09 -18.80
C ILE A 5 1.10 1.11 -20.16
N ASP A 6 2.11 1.97 -20.32
CA ASP A 6 2.85 2.13 -21.57
C ASP A 6 4.14 1.29 -21.63
N THR A 7 4.55 0.69 -20.51
CA THR A 7 5.78 -0.09 -20.40
C THR A 7 5.48 -1.55 -20.11
N GLU A 8 4.99 -2.28 -21.11
CA GLU A 8 4.89 -3.74 -21.01
C GLU A 8 6.29 -4.35 -20.76
N GLY A 9 6.35 -5.40 -19.95
CA GLY A 9 7.58 -6.13 -19.72
C GLY A 9 7.39 -7.34 -18.80
N PRO A 10 7.82 -8.54 -19.20
CA PRO A 10 7.66 -9.78 -18.43
C PRO A 10 8.73 -10.00 -17.35
N ASN A 11 9.52 -8.97 -16.99
CA ASN A 11 10.72 -9.14 -16.14
C ASN A 11 10.64 -8.31 -14.86
N HIS A 12 9.99 -8.88 -13.84
CA HIS A 12 9.74 -8.32 -12.49
C HIS A 12 11.00 -7.82 -11.78
N TYR A 13 12.18 -8.30 -12.15
CA TYR A 13 13.45 -7.90 -11.54
C TYR A 13 13.98 -6.55 -12.01
N THR A 14 13.52 -6.03 -13.16
CA THR A 14 14.20 -4.89 -13.80
C THR A 14 13.50 -3.54 -13.67
N LYS A 15 12.18 -3.52 -13.51
CA LYS A 15 11.41 -2.26 -13.53
C LYS A 15 10.71 -1.93 -12.19
N GLY A 16 10.90 -2.73 -11.15
CA GLY A 16 10.49 -2.42 -9.77
C GLY A 16 11.64 -1.84 -8.93
N PHE A 17 11.39 -1.55 -7.65
CA PHE A 17 12.45 -1.19 -6.71
C PHE A 17 13.43 -2.35 -6.53
N ARG A 18 14.72 -2.11 -6.78
CA ARG A 18 15.77 -3.16 -6.75
C ARG A 18 16.63 -3.15 -5.49
N GLY A 19 16.22 -2.43 -4.44
CA GLY A 19 17.01 -2.31 -3.21
C GLY A 19 18.30 -1.47 -3.35
N ASN A 20 18.48 -0.75 -4.46
CA ASN A 20 19.65 0.09 -4.70
C ASN A 20 19.43 1.58 -4.35
N GLY A 21 18.37 1.87 -3.58
CA GLY A 21 17.96 3.23 -3.22
C GLY A 21 17.37 4.08 -4.34
N LYS A 22 17.33 3.59 -5.60
CA LYS A 22 16.75 4.29 -6.73
C LYS A 22 15.38 3.70 -7.08
N VAL A 23 14.34 4.49 -6.87
CA VAL A 23 12.99 4.17 -7.32
C VAL A 23 12.86 4.43 -8.83
N PRO A 24 12.13 3.57 -9.56
CA PRO A 24 11.89 3.83 -10.96
C PRO A 24 10.83 4.93 -11.12
N GLU A 25 11.06 5.89 -12.01
CA GLU A 25 10.06 6.94 -12.31
C GLU A 25 8.75 6.33 -12.82
N VAL A 26 7.62 6.76 -12.26
CA VAL A 26 6.28 6.36 -12.67
C VAL A 26 5.45 7.58 -13.04
N ASN A 27 4.68 7.48 -14.12
CA ASN A 27 3.85 8.58 -14.62
C ASN A 27 2.50 8.61 -13.91
N TRP A 28 1.96 9.82 -13.75
CA TRP A 28 0.54 10.00 -13.49
C TRP A 28 -0.28 9.76 -14.74
N TYR A 29 -1.37 9.02 -14.58
CA TYR A 29 -2.33 8.75 -15.64
C TYR A 29 -3.68 9.37 -15.29
N PRO A 30 -4.38 10.03 -16.24
CA PRO A 30 -5.71 10.52 -16.00
C PRO A 30 -6.68 9.36 -15.80
N ALA A 31 -7.60 9.48 -14.84
CA ALA A 31 -8.62 8.47 -14.49
C ALA A 31 -9.77 8.37 -15.53
N SER A 32 -9.44 8.37 -16.82
CA SER A 32 -10.40 8.13 -17.91
C SER A 32 -10.98 6.72 -17.87
N GLU A 33 -12.20 6.52 -18.39
CA GLU A 33 -12.82 5.18 -18.47
C GLU A 33 -11.92 4.14 -19.13
N ARG A 34 -11.23 4.53 -20.20
CA ARG A 34 -10.27 3.66 -20.91
C ARG A 34 -9.15 3.19 -19.98
N LEU A 35 -8.48 4.12 -19.29
CA LEU A 35 -7.33 3.79 -18.45
C LEU A 35 -7.75 3.05 -17.17
N LYS A 36 -8.92 3.36 -16.61
CA LYS A 36 -9.52 2.57 -15.52
C LYS A 36 -9.75 1.13 -15.95
N GLY A 37 -10.30 0.89 -17.14
CA GLY A 37 -10.50 -0.45 -17.69
C GLY A 37 -9.19 -1.24 -17.79
N VAL A 38 -8.12 -0.62 -18.29
CA VAL A 38 -6.79 -1.25 -18.39
C VAL A 38 -6.23 -1.61 -17.01
N VAL A 39 -6.33 -0.72 -16.03
CA VAL A 39 -5.83 -0.96 -14.66
C VAL A 39 -6.64 -2.08 -13.97
N ILE A 40 -7.97 -2.07 -14.11
CA ILE A 40 -8.84 -3.12 -13.55
C ILE A 40 -8.48 -4.49 -14.12
N GLU A 41 -8.31 -4.60 -15.43
CA GLU A 41 -7.92 -5.84 -16.09
C GLU A 41 -6.55 -6.33 -15.61
N ALA A 42 -5.60 -5.41 -15.43
CA ALA A 42 -4.27 -5.75 -14.90
C ALA A 42 -4.34 -6.26 -13.45
N ILE A 43 -5.12 -5.61 -12.58
CA ILE A 43 -5.33 -6.05 -11.19
C ILE A 43 -5.96 -7.45 -11.16
N GLN A 44 -6.99 -7.69 -11.96
CA GLN A 44 -7.69 -8.99 -12.00
C GLN A 44 -6.81 -10.15 -12.47
N LYS A 45 -5.80 -9.88 -13.31
CA LYS A 45 -4.88 -10.89 -13.83
C LYS A 45 -3.62 -11.06 -12.99
N MET A 46 -3.37 -10.19 -12.01
CA MET A 46 -2.14 -10.20 -11.22
C MET A 46 -2.16 -11.37 -10.23
N PRO A 47 -1.23 -12.34 -10.33
CA PRO A 47 -1.15 -13.43 -9.36
C PRO A 47 -0.55 -12.95 -8.04
N ALA A 48 -1.07 -13.45 -6.92
CA ALA A 48 -0.37 -13.35 -5.65
C ALA A 48 0.94 -14.16 -5.73
N LYS A 49 2.09 -13.53 -5.48
CA LYS A 49 3.41 -14.18 -5.58
C LYS A 49 4.44 -13.49 -4.69
N GLY A 50 5.21 -14.29 -3.96
CA GLY A 50 6.32 -13.81 -3.11
C GLY A 50 5.89 -13.57 -1.66
N GLY A 51 6.72 -12.83 -0.92
CA GLY A 51 6.40 -12.34 0.42
C GLY A 51 5.93 -10.89 0.39
N THR A 52 5.40 -10.41 1.52
CA THR A 52 4.81 -9.07 1.66
C THR A 52 5.86 -8.10 2.20
N ASN A 53 6.14 -7.02 1.46
CA ASN A 53 6.94 -5.88 1.91
C ASN A 53 6.22 -4.58 1.60
N TRP A 54 6.12 -3.68 2.58
CA TRP A 54 5.43 -2.40 2.46
C TRP A 54 6.38 -1.25 2.10
N TYR A 55 7.65 -1.29 2.53
CA TYR A 55 8.57 -0.18 2.28
C TYR A 55 8.81 0.10 0.79
N PRO A 56 9.14 -0.89 -0.07
CA PRO A 56 9.41 -0.63 -1.48
C PRO A 56 8.25 0.06 -2.23
N PRO A 57 6.99 -0.43 -2.18
CA PRO A 57 5.89 0.24 -2.88
C PRO A 57 5.55 1.60 -2.28
N LEU A 58 5.62 1.78 -0.96
CA LEU A 58 5.40 3.08 -0.31
C LEU A 58 6.46 4.09 -0.74
N LYS A 59 7.74 3.72 -0.72
CA LYS A 59 8.83 4.60 -1.19
C LYS A 59 8.64 5.00 -2.65
N MET A 60 8.17 4.08 -3.50
CA MET A 60 7.84 4.39 -4.89
C MET A 60 6.69 5.41 -4.99
N ALA A 61 5.61 5.24 -4.21
CA ALA A 61 4.47 6.15 -4.21
C ALA A 61 4.86 7.57 -3.77
N PHE A 62 5.65 7.72 -2.70
CA PHE A 62 6.08 9.04 -2.22
C PHE A 62 7.12 9.72 -3.11
N SER A 63 7.75 8.97 -4.02
CA SER A 63 8.72 9.50 -4.98
C SER A 63 8.09 9.91 -6.32
N MET A 64 6.76 9.81 -6.47
CA MET A 64 6.05 10.25 -7.67
C MET A 64 6.09 11.77 -7.82
N SER A 65 6.02 12.27 -9.06
CA SER A 65 5.98 13.70 -9.36
C SER A 65 4.82 14.05 -10.30
N PRO A 66 3.88 14.94 -9.91
CA PRO A 66 3.74 15.53 -8.56
C PRO A 66 3.56 14.46 -7.46
N GLN A 67 3.82 14.84 -6.22
CA GLN A 67 3.60 13.94 -5.09
C GLN A 67 2.11 13.60 -4.95
N PRO A 68 1.73 12.36 -4.57
CA PRO A 68 0.35 12.04 -4.25
C PRO A 68 -0.17 12.89 -3.09
N ASN A 69 -1.45 13.26 -3.14
CA ASN A 69 -2.14 13.88 -2.00
C ASN A 69 -2.58 12.86 -0.94
N ILE A 70 -2.71 11.59 -1.33
CA ILE A 70 -3.11 10.47 -0.49
C ILE A 70 -2.63 9.16 -1.11
N VAL A 71 -2.29 8.18 -0.26
CA VAL A 71 -1.98 6.81 -0.66
C VAL A 71 -2.99 5.87 -0.01
N TYR A 72 -3.43 4.85 -0.74
CA TYR A 72 -4.24 3.75 -0.20
C TYR A 72 -3.39 2.48 -0.12
N LEU A 73 -3.25 1.91 1.08
CA LEU A 73 -2.56 0.64 1.31
C LEU A 73 -3.58 -0.44 1.68
N LEU A 74 -3.74 -1.42 0.79
CA LEU A 74 -4.56 -2.61 1.03
C LEU A 74 -3.62 -3.78 1.36
N SER A 75 -3.81 -4.41 2.52
CA SER A 75 -3.06 -5.59 2.95
C SER A 75 -3.91 -6.43 3.89
N ASP A 76 -3.79 -7.75 3.83
CA ASP A 76 -4.27 -8.64 4.89
C ASP A 76 -3.46 -8.47 6.18
N GLY A 77 -2.17 -8.17 6.06
CA GLY A 77 -1.27 -7.82 7.16
C GLY A 77 0.03 -8.61 7.04
N GLU A 78 0.82 -8.68 8.11
CA GLU A 78 2.02 -9.53 8.19
C GLU A 78 3.13 -9.27 7.15
N PRO A 79 3.53 -8.02 6.90
CA PRO A 79 4.71 -7.75 6.09
C PRO A 79 5.98 -8.19 6.84
N THR A 80 7.03 -8.53 6.10
CA THR A 80 8.34 -8.81 6.70
C THR A 80 9.09 -7.55 7.16
N ASP A 81 8.56 -6.36 6.85
CA ASP A 81 9.21 -5.05 7.08
C ASP A 81 8.32 -4.02 7.82
N ALA A 82 7.28 -4.45 8.55
CA ALA A 82 6.39 -3.55 9.30
C ALA A 82 7.16 -2.61 10.24
N ASP A 83 8.02 -3.14 11.10
CA ASP A 83 8.79 -2.36 12.07
C ASP A 83 9.68 -1.33 11.37
N TYR A 84 10.28 -1.71 10.24
CA TYR A 84 11.10 -0.80 9.45
C TYR A 84 10.28 0.32 8.82
N VAL A 85 9.08 0.02 8.33
CA VAL A 85 8.17 1.02 7.76
C VAL A 85 7.73 2.04 8.82
N LEU A 86 7.35 1.57 10.00
CA LEU A 86 6.95 2.42 11.12
C LEU A 86 8.13 3.27 11.62
N GLU A 87 9.32 2.67 11.81
CA GLU A 87 10.50 3.41 12.27
C GLU A 87 10.98 4.48 11.26
N LYS A 88 10.80 4.23 9.96
CA LYS A 88 11.34 5.08 8.88
C LYS A 88 10.29 5.94 8.17
N MET A 89 9.05 5.96 8.63
CA MET A 89 7.94 6.66 7.94
C MET A 89 8.28 8.11 7.64
N GLU A 90 8.73 8.87 8.64
CA GLU A 90 9.13 10.27 8.49
C GLU A 90 10.28 10.47 7.48
N GLU A 91 11.21 9.51 7.38
CA GLU A 91 12.36 9.59 6.48
C GLU A 91 11.94 9.49 5.01
N PHE A 92 11.01 8.58 4.70
CA PHE A 92 10.59 8.37 3.32
C PHE A 92 9.30 9.09 2.91
N ASN A 93 8.54 9.62 3.86
CA ASN A 93 7.34 10.44 3.67
C ASN A 93 7.48 11.82 4.37
N PRO A 94 8.51 12.64 4.04
CA PRO A 94 8.82 13.87 4.78
C PRO A 94 7.74 14.96 4.66
N GLU A 95 6.90 14.88 3.62
CA GLU A 95 5.81 15.83 3.38
C GLU A 95 4.50 15.44 4.09
N GLY A 96 4.50 14.30 4.81
CA GLY A 96 3.34 13.84 5.56
C GLY A 96 2.14 13.48 4.69
N VAL A 97 2.37 12.81 3.56
CA VAL A 97 1.26 12.33 2.71
C VAL A 97 0.45 11.28 3.50
N PRO A 98 -0.87 11.46 3.68
CA PRO A 98 -1.68 10.53 4.45
C PRO A 98 -1.79 9.17 3.75
N ILE A 99 -1.74 8.10 4.55
CA ILE A 99 -1.95 6.72 4.10
C ILE A 99 -3.28 6.21 4.69
N ASP A 100 -4.29 6.07 3.83
CA ASP A 100 -5.50 5.33 4.18
C ASP A 100 -5.21 3.83 4.07
N THR A 101 -5.33 3.11 5.19
CA THR A 101 -5.07 1.67 5.24
C THR A 101 -6.38 0.88 5.25
N ILE A 102 -6.36 -0.25 4.54
CA ILE A 102 -7.47 -1.19 4.43
C ILE A 102 -6.95 -2.57 4.80
N ALA A 103 -7.27 -3.03 6.02
CA ALA A 103 -6.97 -4.38 6.48
C ALA A 103 -7.95 -5.40 5.87
N PHE A 104 -7.46 -6.59 5.54
CA PHE A 104 -8.27 -7.62 4.88
C PHE A 104 -8.29 -8.94 5.66
N GLU A 105 -9.44 -9.27 6.23
CA GLU A 105 -9.83 -10.57 6.82
C GLU A 105 -8.99 -11.10 8.00
N LEU A 106 -7.83 -10.51 8.31
CA LEU A 106 -6.98 -10.85 9.45
C LEU A 106 -7.05 -9.77 10.54
N PRO A 107 -7.84 -9.98 11.62
CA PRO A 107 -7.83 -9.12 12.80
C PRO A 107 -6.56 -9.32 13.64
N GLY A 108 -6.45 -8.62 14.76
CA GLY A 108 -5.34 -8.73 15.70
C GLY A 108 -4.16 -7.82 15.34
N THR A 109 -2.97 -8.26 15.73
CA THR A 109 -1.69 -7.61 15.49
C THR A 109 -1.47 -7.21 14.02
N PRO A 110 -1.81 -8.04 13.01
CA PRO A 110 -1.65 -7.65 11.60
C PRO A 110 -2.48 -6.42 11.21
N ALA A 111 -3.74 -6.35 11.68
CA ALA A 111 -4.60 -5.18 11.48
C ALA A 111 -4.10 -3.97 12.29
N GLY A 112 -3.58 -4.19 13.49
CA GLY A 112 -3.00 -3.15 14.34
C GLY A 112 -1.82 -2.43 13.69
N GLN A 113 -0.95 -3.14 12.97
CA GLN A 113 0.15 -2.53 12.23
C GLN A 113 -0.35 -1.57 11.14
N LEU A 114 -1.43 -1.92 10.44
CA LEU A 114 -2.05 -1.06 9.44
C LEU A 114 -2.75 0.16 10.08
N LEU A 115 -3.35 -0.01 11.26
CA LEU A 115 -3.90 1.11 12.03
C LEU A 115 -2.80 2.10 12.41
N MET A 116 -1.67 1.64 12.96
CA MET A 116 -0.54 2.50 13.34
C MET A 116 -0.03 3.33 12.16
N ILE A 117 0.10 2.74 10.96
CA ILE A 117 0.50 3.48 9.75
C ILE A 117 -0.49 4.60 9.41
N ALA A 118 -1.80 4.33 9.49
CA ALA A 118 -2.81 5.34 9.19
C ALA A 118 -2.76 6.48 10.21
N GLU A 119 -2.65 6.17 11.50
CA GLU A 119 -2.58 7.18 12.56
C GLU A 119 -1.33 8.05 12.44
N GLU A 120 -0.16 7.43 12.23
CA GLU A 120 1.13 8.11 12.10
C GLU A 120 1.14 9.09 10.92
N THR A 121 0.48 8.75 9.82
CA THR A 121 0.44 9.59 8.62
C THR A 121 -0.79 10.51 8.53
N GLY A 122 -1.69 10.46 9.52
CA GLY A 122 -2.95 11.22 9.50
C GLY A 122 -3.98 10.72 8.47
N GLY A 123 -3.83 9.48 8.01
CA GLY A 123 -4.81 8.78 7.18
C GLY A 123 -5.93 8.13 7.99
N LYS A 124 -6.69 7.25 7.34
CA LYS A 124 -7.83 6.53 7.92
C LYS A 124 -7.65 5.03 7.83
N PHE A 125 -8.00 4.35 8.92
CA PHE A 125 -8.05 2.89 8.97
C PHE A 125 -9.47 2.37 8.65
N SER A 126 -9.52 1.26 7.92
CA SER A 126 -10.73 0.46 7.77
C SER A 126 -10.38 -1.02 7.63
N MET A 127 -11.33 -1.89 7.95
CA MET A 127 -11.14 -3.33 7.82
C MET A 127 -12.26 -3.94 6.97
N ILE A 128 -11.91 -4.86 6.08
CA ILE A 128 -12.85 -5.79 5.47
C ILE A 128 -12.79 -7.08 6.27
N TYR A 129 -13.90 -7.45 6.91
CA TYR A 129 -14.01 -8.69 7.68
C TYR A 129 -15.31 -9.40 7.36
N LYS A 130 -15.22 -10.67 6.97
CA LYS A 130 -16.33 -11.51 6.50
C LYS A 130 -17.15 -10.81 5.41
N GLY A 131 -16.46 -10.16 4.48
CA GLY A 131 -17.07 -9.42 3.37
C GLY A 131 -17.82 -8.13 3.77
N LYS A 132 -17.66 -7.65 5.00
CA LYS A 132 -18.23 -6.37 5.47
C LYS A 132 -17.13 -5.35 5.73
N ARG A 133 -17.38 -4.10 5.36
CA ARG A 133 -16.50 -2.98 5.69
C ARG A 133 -16.81 -2.43 7.08
N LEU A 134 -15.81 -2.44 7.94
CA LEU A 134 -15.79 -1.84 9.27
C LEU A 134 -14.98 -0.53 9.21
N VAL A 135 -15.38 0.46 10.00
CA VAL A 135 -14.74 1.80 10.08
C VAL A 135 -14.81 2.36 11.49
N GLY A 136 -13.90 3.30 11.82
CA GLY A 136 -13.81 3.92 13.15
C GLY A 136 -13.61 2.89 14.26
N GLY A 137 -14.19 3.13 15.44
CA GLY A 137 -14.06 2.23 16.59
C GLY A 137 -14.37 0.76 16.28
N SER A 138 -15.36 0.47 15.42
CA SER A 138 -15.67 -0.92 15.04
C SER A 138 -14.57 -1.63 14.23
N ALA A 139 -13.72 -0.88 13.53
CA ALA A 139 -12.54 -1.43 12.88
C ALA A 139 -11.37 -1.49 13.87
N GLU A 140 -11.16 -0.45 14.68
CA GLU A 140 -10.11 -0.39 15.70
C GLU A 140 -10.26 -1.52 16.74
N ASP A 141 -11.48 -1.88 17.13
CA ASP A 141 -11.74 -3.01 18.02
C ASP A 141 -11.16 -4.32 17.47
N MET A 142 -11.10 -4.46 16.15
CA MET A 142 -10.57 -5.65 15.47
C MET A 142 -9.04 -5.72 15.49
N THR A 143 -8.34 -4.70 15.99
CA THR A 143 -6.88 -4.71 16.12
C THR A 143 -6.40 -5.19 17.49
N SER A 144 -7.31 -5.54 18.40
CA SER A 144 -6.97 -6.07 19.73
C SER A 144 -6.22 -7.40 19.62
N SER A 145 -5.22 -7.61 20.48
CA SER A 145 -4.51 -8.89 20.61
C SER A 145 -5.41 -10.06 21.01
N ASP A 146 -6.64 -9.80 21.45
CA ASP A 146 -7.65 -10.84 21.70
C ASP A 146 -8.02 -11.64 20.44
N TYR A 147 -7.65 -11.13 19.25
CA TYR A 147 -7.91 -11.74 17.95
C TYR A 147 -6.69 -12.43 17.32
N ASP A 148 -5.54 -12.49 18.01
CA ASP A 148 -4.31 -13.16 17.54
C ASP A 148 -4.40 -14.70 17.57
#